data_AF-A0A1F2X1X2-F1
#
_entry.id   AF-A0A1F2X1X2-F1
#
_cell.length_a   1.000
_cell.length_b   1.000
_cell.length_c   1.000
_cell.angle_alpha   90.00
_cell.angle_beta   90.00
_cell.angle_gamma   90.00
#
_symmetry.space_group_name_H-M   'P 1'
#
loop_
_entity.id
_entity.type
_entity.pdbx_description
1 polymer ?
#
loop_
_entity_poly.entity_id
_entity_poly.type
_entity_poly.pdbx_seq_one_letter_code
_entity_poly.pdbx_strand_id
1 'polypeptide(L)'
;MRDRLDGKEFDFVLASDLARTLQTAELAGLAATPDPSWREIDIGRWQGLTRDEVDELYPEESAALREGRPVQMGGGESWDEFSARVAVALAALIHRTPPGSRVLILTHGGNVHSVVGAGMQVTGRGRTWPLERVRNASVTEVIASQELFHLHSYNDARHALPEPSGPDTVALVRHGETVANREGRWHGTTDGPLSDHGLRQVERFAGSHDGATRIFTSPLERARHTAEAYARRHRLIACLEPGLVEIDFSAWEGLTTSEIEQSFASEWHSVFEGAADLPRGGAGETFAGAGLRMDRAISTLARSNPGERLALFGHGGSIWALAARVLGLPWPRYRSLGLPTNTSLTRVQLTSDGMRLVDYNLPLR
;
A
#
# COMPACT_ATOMS: atom_id res chain seq x y z
N MET A 1 5.80 18.90 -2.30
CA MET A 1 6.28 18.07 -3.43
C MET A 1 7.80 18.13 -3.58
N ARG A 2 8.42 19.32 -3.69
CA ARG A 2 9.89 19.49 -3.78
C ARG A 2 10.66 18.63 -2.77
N ASP A 3 10.38 18.77 -1.48
CA ASP A 3 11.05 18.00 -0.42
C ASP A 3 10.88 16.48 -0.54
N ARG A 4 9.74 16.03 -1.06
CA ARG A 4 9.46 14.59 -1.27
C ARG A 4 10.24 14.01 -2.44
N LEU A 5 10.57 14.86 -3.41
CA LEU A 5 11.31 14.52 -4.61
C LEU A 5 12.80 14.89 -4.51
N ASP A 6 13.24 15.44 -3.38
CA ASP A 6 14.63 15.81 -3.19
C ASP A 6 15.57 14.60 -3.30
N GLY A 7 16.72 14.80 -3.94
CA GLY A 7 17.68 13.74 -4.24
C GLY A 7 17.20 12.68 -5.23
N LYS A 8 16.02 12.84 -5.86
CA LYS A 8 15.51 11.92 -6.88
C LYS A 8 15.79 12.46 -8.28
N GLU A 9 16.53 11.70 -9.06
CA GLU A 9 16.71 11.93 -10.50
C GLU A 9 15.61 11.21 -11.29
N PHE A 10 15.18 11.82 -12.39
CA PHE A 10 14.17 11.29 -13.30
C PHE A 10 14.65 11.46 -14.74
N ASP A 11 14.63 10.38 -15.52
CA ASP A 11 14.98 10.42 -16.95
C ASP A 11 13.89 11.13 -17.75
N PHE A 12 12.64 11.00 -17.32
CA PHE A 12 11.50 11.63 -17.95
C PHE A 12 10.54 12.20 -16.90
N VAL A 13 10.08 13.43 -17.12
CA VAL A 13 9.02 14.06 -16.32
C VAL A 13 7.87 14.41 -17.25
N LEU A 14 6.71 13.79 -17.00
CA LEU A 14 5.47 14.02 -17.73
C LEU A 14 4.47 14.69 -16.80
N ALA A 15 3.60 15.52 -17.35
CA ALA A 15 2.45 16.05 -16.63
C ALA A 15 1.22 15.97 -17.52
N SER A 16 0.04 15.75 -16.92
CA SER A 16 -1.19 16.12 -17.61
C SER A 16 -1.10 17.59 -18.01
N ASP A 17 -1.58 17.90 -19.21
CA ASP A 17 -1.59 19.24 -19.78
C ASP A 17 -2.61 20.19 -19.13
N LEU A 18 -3.33 19.75 -18.09
CA LEU A 18 -4.21 20.60 -17.30
C LEU A 18 -3.38 21.52 -16.37
N ALA A 19 -3.82 22.77 -16.21
CA ALA A 19 -3.06 23.80 -15.49
C ALA A 19 -2.62 23.37 -14.08
N ARG A 20 -3.47 22.64 -13.33
CA ARG A 20 -3.17 22.19 -11.96
C ARG A 20 -1.95 21.26 -11.86
N THR A 21 -1.75 20.38 -12.84
CA THR A 21 -0.60 19.46 -12.86
C THR A 21 0.67 20.16 -13.32
N LEU A 22 0.56 21.05 -14.32
CA LEU A 22 1.67 21.89 -14.78
C LEU A 22 2.16 22.85 -13.68
N GLN A 23 1.25 23.50 -12.96
CA GLN A 23 1.58 24.35 -11.82
C GLN A 23 2.26 23.56 -10.69
N THR A 24 1.84 22.32 -10.46
CA THR A 24 2.51 21.44 -9.48
C THR A 24 3.96 21.14 -9.91
N ALA A 25 4.19 20.89 -11.19
CA ALA A 25 5.54 20.68 -11.74
C ALA A 25 6.42 21.92 -11.58
N GLU A 26 5.89 23.09 -11.95
CA GLU A 26 6.58 24.38 -11.82
C GLU A 26 6.99 24.66 -10.37
N LEU A 27 6.06 24.53 -9.42
CA LEU A 27 6.35 24.74 -7.99
C LEU A 27 7.36 23.72 -7.44
N ALA A 28 7.35 22.50 -7.96
CA ALA A 28 8.34 21.48 -7.63
C ALA A 28 9.71 21.72 -8.28
N GLY A 29 9.84 22.67 -9.21
CA GLY A 29 11.09 22.94 -9.94
C GLY A 29 11.37 21.92 -11.03
N LEU A 30 10.32 21.31 -11.60
CA LEU A 30 10.42 20.24 -12.58
C LEU A 30 10.06 20.74 -13.98
N ALA A 31 10.91 20.45 -14.96
CA ALA A 31 10.60 20.65 -16.37
C ALA A 31 9.76 19.47 -16.89
N ALA A 32 8.44 19.55 -16.72
CA ALA A 32 7.52 18.50 -17.16
C ALA A 32 7.04 18.71 -18.60
N THR A 33 7.03 17.64 -19.39
CA THR A 33 6.42 17.61 -20.72
C THR A 33 4.90 17.40 -20.59
N PRO A 34 4.06 18.30 -21.10
CA PRO A 34 2.62 18.12 -21.12
C PRO A 34 2.20 16.93 -22.00
N ASP A 35 1.33 16.07 -21.49
CA ASP A 35 0.80 14.89 -22.21
C ASP A 35 -0.71 14.73 -21.89
N PRO A 36 -1.61 14.93 -22.87
CA PRO A 36 -3.06 14.86 -22.66
C PRO A 36 -3.56 13.47 -22.30
N SER A 37 -2.76 12.42 -22.53
CA SER A 37 -3.13 11.04 -22.22
C SER A 37 -3.33 10.82 -20.72
N TRP A 38 -2.74 11.68 -19.89
CA TRP A 38 -2.81 11.65 -18.42
C TRP A 38 -3.87 12.60 -17.82
N ARG A 39 -4.78 13.13 -18.64
CA ARG A 39 -5.92 13.93 -18.16
C ARG A 39 -6.81 13.11 -17.23
N GLU A 40 -7.39 13.79 -16.25
CA GLU A 40 -8.38 13.18 -15.35
C GLU A 40 -9.60 12.71 -16.14
N ILE A 41 -10.36 11.79 -15.53
CA ILE A 41 -11.62 11.31 -16.09
C ILE A 41 -12.55 12.48 -16.44
N ASP A 42 -13.11 12.45 -17.65
CA ASP A 42 -14.13 13.41 -18.05
C ASP A 42 -15.46 13.07 -17.41
N ILE A 43 -15.90 13.90 -16.45
CA ILE A 43 -17.19 13.73 -15.76
C ILE A 43 -18.32 14.53 -16.42
N GLY A 44 -18.11 15.05 -17.63
CA GLY A 44 -19.13 15.71 -18.44
C GLY A 44 -19.87 16.82 -17.69
N ARG A 45 -21.21 16.72 -17.66
CA ARG A 45 -22.09 17.71 -17.00
C ARG A 45 -21.95 17.75 -15.47
N TRP A 46 -21.26 16.80 -14.84
CA TRP A 46 -21.00 16.86 -13.40
C TRP A 46 -19.90 17.86 -13.04
N GLN A 47 -19.16 18.38 -14.02
CA GLN A 47 -18.10 19.35 -13.76
C GLN A 47 -18.64 20.59 -13.02
N GLY A 48 -17.99 20.92 -11.90
CA GLY A 48 -18.36 22.06 -11.06
C GLY A 48 -19.44 21.77 -10.02
N LEU A 49 -20.08 20.60 -10.05
CA LEU A 49 -21.08 20.20 -9.06
C LEU A 49 -20.43 19.55 -7.84
N THR A 50 -21.05 19.78 -6.68
CA THR A 50 -20.81 19.02 -5.45
C THR A 50 -21.42 17.62 -5.56
N ARG A 51 -21.06 16.73 -4.64
CA ARG A 51 -21.66 15.39 -4.60
C ARG A 51 -23.15 15.43 -4.32
N ASP A 52 -23.59 16.32 -3.43
CA ASP A 52 -25.01 16.46 -3.09
C ASP A 52 -25.81 16.98 -4.30
N GLU A 53 -25.26 17.93 -5.05
CA GLU A 53 -25.88 18.41 -6.30
C GLU A 53 -25.91 17.32 -7.39
N VAL A 54 -24.87 16.48 -7.50
CA VAL A 54 -24.90 15.32 -8.41
C VAL A 54 -25.96 14.31 -7.99
N ASP A 55 -26.09 14.03 -6.69
CA ASP A 55 -27.10 13.11 -6.17
C ASP A 55 -28.53 13.63 -6.42
N GLU A 56 -28.73 14.95 -6.37
CA GLU A 56 -30.01 15.59 -6.65
C GLU A 56 -30.32 15.68 -8.16
N LEU A 57 -29.36 16.11 -8.98
CA LEU A 57 -29.56 16.36 -10.41
C LEU A 57 -29.44 15.10 -11.28
N TYR A 58 -28.65 14.11 -10.83
CA TYR A 58 -28.37 12.86 -11.55
C TYR A 58 -28.49 11.62 -10.62
N PRO A 59 -29.64 11.42 -9.96
CA PRO A 59 -29.80 10.39 -8.92
C PRO A 59 -29.58 8.97 -9.43
N GLU A 60 -30.01 8.67 -10.66
CA GLU A 60 -29.85 7.35 -11.28
C GLU A 60 -28.38 7.03 -11.57
N GLU A 61 -27.64 7.99 -12.13
CA GLU A 61 -26.21 7.87 -12.41
C GLU A 61 -25.41 7.73 -11.11
N SER A 62 -25.71 8.54 -10.09
CA SER A 62 -25.08 8.43 -8.75
C SER A 62 -25.34 7.07 -8.09
N ALA A 63 -26.59 6.60 -8.09
CA ALA A 63 -26.94 5.30 -7.51
C ALA A 63 -26.21 4.17 -8.22
N ALA A 64 -26.16 4.21 -9.56
CA ALA A 64 -25.44 3.25 -10.37
C ALA A 64 -23.93 3.23 -10.07
N LEU A 65 -23.31 4.41 -9.95
CA LEU A 65 -21.89 4.53 -9.61
C LEU A 65 -21.60 3.97 -8.20
N ARG A 66 -22.46 4.24 -7.21
CA ARG A 66 -22.34 3.70 -5.84
C ARG A 66 -22.45 2.17 -5.81
N GLU A 67 -23.30 1.60 -6.64
CA GLU A 67 -23.47 0.16 -6.83
C GLU A 67 -22.36 -0.47 -7.69
N GLY A 68 -21.44 0.34 -8.22
CA GLY A 68 -20.34 -0.14 -9.06
C GLY A 68 -20.77 -0.54 -10.47
N ARG A 69 -21.96 -0.14 -10.92
CA ARG A 69 -22.44 -0.36 -12.29
C ARG A 69 -21.72 0.60 -13.26
N PRO A 70 -21.52 0.19 -14.52
CA PRO A 70 -20.99 1.09 -15.55
C PRO A 70 -21.90 2.30 -15.75
N VAL A 71 -21.31 3.51 -15.69
CA VAL A 71 -22.01 4.79 -15.85
C VAL A 71 -21.09 5.74 -16.62
N GLN A 72 -21.62 6.41 -17.64
CA GLN A 72 -20.97 7.58 -18.24
C GLN A 72 -21.33 8.81 -17.41
N MET A 73 -20.40 9.26 -16.57
CA MET A 73 -20.65 10.31 -15.59
C MET A 73 -20.95 11.63 -16.29
N GLY A 74 -22.18 12.15 -16.14
CA GLY A 74 -22.61 13.39 -16.77
C GLY A 74 -22.54 13.36 -18.31
N GLY A 75 -22.51 12.17 -18.93
CA GLY A 75 -22.28 11.98 -20.37
C GLY A 75 -20.83 12.10 -20.83
N GLY A 76 -19.86 12.12 -19.91
CA GLY A 76 -18.43 12.02 -20.20
C GLY A 76 -17.96 10.56 -20.29
N GLU A 77 -16.76 10.28 -19.79
CA GLU A 77 -16.18 8.93 -19.72
C GLU A 77 -16.86 8.09 -18.64
N SER A 78 -17.05 6.80 -18.93
CA SER A 78 -17.18 5.78 -17.89
C SER A 78 -15.83 5.41 -17.28
N TRP A 79 -15.85 4.77 -16.10
CA TRP A 79 -14.61 4.25 -15.49
C TRP A 79 -13.86 3.27 -16.40
N ASP A 80 -14.58 2.49 -17.21
CA ASP A 80 -14.00 1.51 -18.13
C ASP A 80 -13.31 2.15 -19.32
N GLU A 81 -13.96 3.14 -19.94
CA GLU A 81 -13.37 3.93 -21.03
C GLU A 81 -12.14 4.69 -20.55
N PHE A 82 -12.26 5.36 -19.39
CA PHE A 82 -11.15 6.05 -18.74
C PHE A 82 -9.99 5.09 -18.44
N SER A 83 -10.27 3.94 -17.85
CA SER A 83 -9.22 2.98 -17.50
C SER A 83 -8.55 2.36 -18.72
N ALA A 84 -9.30 2.10 -19.79
CA ALA A 84 -8.74 1.64 -21.05
C ALA A 84 -7.80 2.70 -21.66
N ARG A 85 -8.19 3.98 -21.64
CA ARG A 85 -7.34 5.10 -22.10
C ARG A 85 -6.04 5.19 -21.30
N VAL A 86 -6.13 5.15 -19.97
CA VAL A 86 -4.96 5.22 -19.08
C VAL A 86 -4.04 4.01 -19.28
N ALA A 87 -4.60 2.82 -19.48
CA ALA A 87 -3.83 1.62 -19.78
C ALA A 87 -3.04 1.74 -21.11
N VAL A 88 -3.65 2.30 -22.16
CA VAL A 88 -2.97 2.58 -23.43
C VAL A 88 -1.82 3.59 -23.23
N ALA A 89 -2.05 4.65 -22.45
CA ALA A 89 -1.03 5.65 -22.14
C ALA A 89 0.17 5.04 -21.40
N LEU A 90 -0.10 4.19 -20.39
CA LEU A 90 0.93 3.50 -19.63
C LEU A 90 1.71 2.50 -20.51
N ALA A 91 1.02 1.70 -21.33
CA ALA A 91 1.66 0.75 -22.23
C ALA A 91 2.57 1.46 -23.25
N ALA A 92 2.10 2.56 -23.84
CA ALA A 92 2.91 3.38 -24.76
C ALA A 92 4.13 3.98 -24.05
N LEU A 93 3.98 4.42 -22.80
CA LEU A 93 5.08 4.92 -21.99
C LEU A 93 6.12 3.83 -21.70
N ILE A 94 5.68 2.64 -21.26
CA ILE A 94 6.58 1.50 -21.01
C ILE A 94 7.32 1.12 -22.30
N HIS A 95 6.64 1.10 -23.44
CA HIS A 95 7.25 0.74 -24.72
C HIS A 95 8.34 1.72 -25.19
N ARG A 96 8.14 3.03 -24.97
CA ARG A 96 9.08 4.07 -25.43
C ARG A 96 10.21 4.37 -24.43
N THR A 97 10.15 3.81 -23.24
CA THR A 97 11.09 4.12 -22.15
C THR A 97 12.13 3.01 -22.01
N PRO A 98 13.44 3.31 -22.02
CA PRO A 98 14.48 2.30 -21.82
C PRO A 98 14.34 1.58 -20.47
N PRO A 99 14.65 0.27 -20.39
CA PRO A 99 14.68 -0.45 -19.11
C PRO A 99 15.58 0.24 -18.08
N GLY A 100 15.13 0.29 -16.83
CA GLY A 100 15.85 0.95 -15.73
C GLY A 100 15.62 2.46 -15.63
N SER A 101 14.92 3.08 -16.58
CA SER A 101 14.59 4.50 -16.48
C SER A 101 13.60 4.77 -15.35
N ARG A 102 13.70 5.95 -14.74
CA ARG A 102 12.80 6.46 -13.74
C ARG A 102 11.96 7.60 -14.31
N VAL A 103 10.65 7.36 -14.40
CA VAL A 103 9.68 8.33 -14.94
C VAL A 103 8.85 8.93 -13.82
N LEU A 104 8.72 10.25 -13.80
CA LEU A 104 7.75 10.96 -12.95
C LEU A 104 6.55 11.38 -13.80
N ILE A 105 5.34 11.09 -13.30
CA ILE A 105 4.10 11.47 -13.96
C ILE A 105 3.27 12.31 -12.98
N LEU A 106 3.10 13.60 -13.28
CA LEU A 106 2.19 14.48 -12.54
C LEU A 106 0.78 14.35 -13.14
N THR A 107 -0.07 13.60 -12.46
CA THR A 107 -1.43 13.30 -12.90
C THR A 107 -2.43 13.44 -11.75
N HIS A 108 -3.63 12.88 -11.91
CA HIS A 108 -4.78 13.08 -11.03
C HIS A 108 -5.14 11.78 -10.30
N GLY A 109 -6.03 11.87 -9.32
CA GLY A 109 -6.38 10.74 -8.45
C GLY A 109 -6.98 9.57 -9.23
N GLY A 110 -7.85 9.82 -10.21
CA GLY A 110 -8.44 8.78 -11.04
C GLY A 110 -7.38 8.01 -11.82
N ASN A 111 -6.37 8.71 -12.37
CA ASN A 111 -5.28 8.06 -13.13
C ASN A 111 -4.47 7.12 -12.24
N VAL A 112 -4.12 7.56 -11.02
CA VAL A 112 -3.39 6.72 -10.05
C VAL A 112 -4.23 5.50 -9.65
N HIS A 113 -5.52 5.69 -9.37
CA HIS A 113 -6.42 4.57 -9.08
C HIS A 113 -6.55 3.60 -10.25
N SER A 114 -6.64 4.10 -11.47
CA SER A 114 -6.75 3.27 -12.67
C SER A 114 -5.46 2.48 -12.91
N VAL A 115 -4.29 3.11 -12.85
CA VAL A 115 -2.98 2.44 -13.00
C VAL A 115 -2.81 1.35 -11.96
N VAL A 116 -3.05 1.66 -10.67
CA VAL A 116 -2.89 0.68 -9.60
C VAL A 116 -3.95 -0.41 -9.70
N GLY A 117 -5.22 -0.05 -9.89
CA GLY A 117 -6.33 -1.01 -9.99
C GLY A 117 -6.17 -1.99 -11.15
N ALA A 118 -5.79 -1.49 -12.33
CA ALA A 118 -5.54 -2.32 -13.51
C ALA A 118 -4.27 -3.15 -13.35
N GLY A 119 -3.15 -2.55 -12.91
CA GLY A 119 -1.88 -3.25 -12.71
C GLY A 119 -1.96 -4.35 -11.65
N MET A 120 -2.77 -4.16 -10.62
CA MET A 120 -3.04 -5.15 -9.57
C MET A 120 -4.22 -6.08 -9.92
N GLN A 121 -4.94 -5.84 -11.01
CA GLN A 121 -6.14 -6.59 -11.42
C GLN A 121 -7.21 -6.68 -10.32
N VAL A 122 -7.49 -5.56 -9.67
CA VAL A 122 -8.53 -5.43 -8.65
C VAL A 122 -9.91 -5.55 -9.30
N THR A 123 -10.80 -6.37 -8.72
CA THR A 123 -12.10 -6.72 -9.30
C THR A 123 -13.30 -5.98 -8.66
N GLY A 124 -13.12 -5.34 -7.50
CA GLY A 124 -14.18 -4.57 -6.82
C GLY A 124 -14.58 -3.30 -7.59
N ARG A 125 -15.73 -2.71 -7.25
CA ARG A 125 -16.22 -1.40 -7.75
C ARG A 125 -17.13 -0.70 -6.73
N GLY A 126 -17.30 0.61 -6.86
CA GLY A 126 -18.18 1.37 -5.99
C GLY A 126 -17.85 1.13 -4.51
N ARG A 127 -18.81 0.62 -3.74
CA ARG A 127 -18.61 0.31 -2.31
C ARG A 127 -17.57 -0.78 -2.02
N THR A 128 -17.40 -1.75 -2.92
CA THR A 128 -16.46 -2.87 -2.76
C THR A 128 -15.06 -2.56 -3.29
N TRP A 129 -14.81 -1.32 -3.75
CA TRP A 129 -13.49 -0.89 -4.17
C TRP A 129 -12.52 -0.88 -2.97
N PRO A 130 -11.40 -1.63 -3.04
CA PRO A 130 -10.55 -1.88 -1.88
C PRO A 130 -9.46 -0.83 -1.66
N LEU A 131 -9.31 0.15 -2.55
CA LEU A 131 -8.33 1.24 -2.42
C LEU A 131 -9.07 2.51 -2.02
N GLU A 132 -8.68 3.15 -0.92
CA GLU A 132 -9.32 4.40 -0.53
C GLU A 132 -8.89 5.56 -1.45
N ARG A 133 -9.53 6.73 -1.33
CA ARG A 133 -9.29 7.89 -2.19
C ARG A 133 -7.79 8.27 -2.25
N VAL A 134 -7.29 8.43 -3.49
CA VAL A 134 -5.96 9.01 -3.73
C VAL A 134 -5.94 10.45 -3.26
N ARG A 135 -4.96 10.76 -2.42
CA ARG A 135 -4.82 12.06 -1.76
C ARG A 135 -4.13 13.04 -2.68
N ASN A 136 -4.47 14.32 -2.57
CA ASN A 136 -3.83 15.36 -3.37
C ASN A 136 -2.33 15.41 -3.08
N ALA A 137 -1.54 15.59 -4.14
CA ALA A 137 -0.08 15.59 -4.09
C ALA A 137 0.52 14.31 -3.49
N SER A 138 -0.21 13.19 -3.42
CA SER A 138 0.37 11.91 -3.02
C SER A 138 1.35 11.39 -4.07
N VAL A 139 2.37 10.67 -3.63
CA VAL A 139 3.27 9.91 -4.51
C VAL A 139 2.97 8.42 -4.39
N THR A 140 2.79 7.77 -5.53
CA THR A 140 2.68 6.31 -5.67
C THR A 140 3.86 5.85 -6.51
N GLU A 141 4.57 4.81 -6.06
CA GLU A 141 5.75 4.29 -6.74
C GLU A 141 5.46 2.86 -7.23
N VAL A 142 5.66 2.64 -8.52
CA VAL A 142 5.47 1.33 -9.17
C VAL A 142 6.70 0.98 -10.00
N ILE A 143 6.99 -0.30 -10.10
CA ILE A 143 7.91 -0.86 -11.09
C ILE A 143 7.04 -1.55 -12.14
N ALA A 144 7.14 -1.12 -13.39
CA ALA A 144 6.31 -1.64 -14.46
C ALA A 144 7.14 -1.96 -15.71
N SER A 145 6.83 -3.08 -16.34
CA SER A 145 7.33 -3.51 -17.65
C SER A 145 6.16 -4.06 -18.48
N GLN A 146 6.44 -4.64 -19.65
CA GLN A 146 5.41 -5.32 -20.45
C GLN A 146 4.85 -6.57 -19.76
N GLU A 147 5.59 -7.15 -18.81
CA GLU A 147 5.25 -8.43 -18.17
C GLU A 147 5.01 -8.31 -16.66
N LEU A 148 5.56 -7.26 -16.04
CA LEU A 148 5.54 -7.07 -14.59
C LEU A 148 4.83 -5.78 -14.23
N PHE A 149 3.96 -5.85 -13.22
CA PHE A 149 3.51 -4.69 -12.47
C PHE A 149 3.73 -4.97 -10.99
N HIS A 150 4.46 -4.07 -10.33
CA HIS A 150 4.83 -4.18 -8.93
C HIS A 150 4.66 -2.84 -8.21
N LEU A 151 3.66 -2.76 -7.34
CA LEU A 151 3.38 -1.62 -6.48
C LEU A 151 4.37 -1.58 -5.33
N HIS A 152 5.30 -0.62 -5.36
CA HIS A 152 6.28 -0.44 -4.29
C HIS A 152 5.69 0.31 -3.10
N SER A 153 5.05 1.46 -3.33
CA SER A 153 4.35 2.23 -2.30
C SER A 153 3.14 2.95 -2.89
N TYR A 154 2.14 3.23 -2.08
CA TYR A 154 0.87 3.81 -2.50
C TYR A 154 0.47 5.01 -1.64
N ASN A 155 0.08 6.09 -2.31
CA ASN A 155 -0.65 7.21 -1.71
C ASN A 155 0.12 8.02 -0.63
N ASP A 156 1.46 8.16 -0.78
CA ASP A 156 2.30 8.92 0.15
C ASP A 156 2.10 10.44 0.02
N ALA A 157 1.15 11.01 0.76
CA ALA A 157 0.87 12.44 0.78
C ALA A 157 1.40 13.16 2.04
N ARG A 158 2.17 12.45 2.88
CA ARG A 158 2.55 12.94 4.22
C ARG A 158 3.29 14.28 4.15
N HIS A 159 3.98 14.53 3.04
CA HIS A 159 4.81 15.72 2.82
C HIS A 159 3.99 16.99 2.53
N ALA A 160 2.69 16.84 2.27
CA ALA A 160 1.79 17.93 1.90
C ALA A 160 0.54 17.99 2.77
N LEU A 161 0.11 16.84 3.33
CA LEU A 161 -1.16 16.72 4.04
C LEU A 161 -0.95 16.07 5.42
N PRO A 162 -1.82 16.38 6.39
CA PRO A 162 -1.83 15.69 7.68
C PRO A 162 -2.07 14.19 7.49
N GLU A 163 -1.66 13.37 8.45
CA GLU A 163 -1.91 11.93 8.39
C GLU A 163 -3.42 11.63 8.52
N PRO A 164 -3.97 10.63 7.79
CA PRO A 164 -5.32 10.14 8.05
C PRO A 164 -5.39 9.57 9.47
N SER A 165 -6.28 10.10 10.29
CA SER A 165 -6.33 9.81 11.72
C SER A 165 -7.77 9.61 12.21
N GLY A 166 -8.64 9.03 11.39
CA GLY A 166 -9.98 8.62 11.83
C GLY A 166 -9.90 7.43 12.78
N PRO A 167 -10.87 7.26 13.71
CA PRO A 167 -10.94 6.06 14.57
C PRO A 167 -11.25 4.78 13.77
N ASP A 168 -11.70 4.92 12.54
CA ASP A 168 -11.88 3.84 11.56
C ASP A 168 -10.58 3.52 10.79
N THR A 169 -9.51 4.30 10.98
CA THR A 169 -8.24 4.12 10.27
C THR A 169 -7.20 3.52 11.22
N VAL A 170 -6.63 2.40 10.83
CA VAL A 170 -5.64 1.65 11.60
C VAL A 170 -4.28 1.72 10.93
N ALA A 171 -3.27 2.15 11.68
CA ALA A 171 -1.87 2.19 11.26
C ALA A 171 -1.17 0.85 11.54
N LEU A 172 -0.42 0.36 10.56
CA LEU A 172 0.36 -0.87 10.61
C LEU A 172 1.83 -0.51 10.38
N VAL A 173 2.69 -0.85 11.34
CA VAL A 173 4.11 -0.47 11.34
C VAL A 173 4.96 -1.74 11.31
N ARG A 174 5.84 -1.87 10.31
CA ARG A 174 6.84 -2.94 10.30
C ARG A 174 7.97 -2.60 11.29
N HIS A 175 8.45 -3.58 12.04
CA HIS A 175 9.62 -3.44 12.90
C HIS A 175 10.88 -2.90 12.15
N GLY A 176 11.82 -2.33 12.92
CA GLY A 176 13.13 -1.92 12.41
C GLY A 176 13.97 -3.09 11.87
N GLU A 177 14.98 -2.81 11.07
CA GLU A 177 15.87 -3.83 10.49
C GLU A 177 16.46 -4.75 11.57
N THR A 178 16.40 -6.07 11.36
CA THR A 178 17.08 -7.06 12.20
C THR A 178 18.40 -7.52 11.60
N VAL A 179 19.23 -8.18 12.40
CA VAL A 179 20.45 -8.86 11.91
C VAL A 179 20.11 -9.85 10.79
N ALA A 180 19.04 -10.65 10.97
CA ALA A 180 18.57 -11.59 9.96
C ALA A 180 18.12 -10.93 8.65
N ASN A 181 17.46 -9.76 8.72
CA ASN A 181 17.11 -9.01 7.50
C ASN A 181 18.35 -8.63 6.70
N ARG A 182 19.40 -8.15 7.38
CA ARG A 182 20.67 -7.77 6.75
C ARG A 182 21.39 -8.97 6.12
N GLU A 183 21.24 -10.15 6.72
CA GLU A 183 21.81 -11.40 6.22
C GLU A 183 20.95 -12.12 5.17
N GLY A 184 19.76 -11.59 4.86
CA GLY A 184 18.83 -12.22 3.92
C GLY A 184 18.21 -13.53 4.45
N ARG A 185 18.20 -13.73 5.78
CA ARG A 185 17.63 -14.91 6.43
C ARG A 185 16.16 -14.70 6.75
N TRP A 186 15.36 -15.73 6.48
CA TRP A 186 13.93 -15.74 6.72
C TRP A 186 13.66 -15.97 8.19
N HIS A 187 13.09 -14.98 8.87
CA HIS A 187 12.64 -15.11 10.25
C HIS A 187 11.13 -14.93 10.30
N GLY A 188 10.45 -16.00 10.72
CA GLY A 188 9.02 -16.00 10.97
C GLY A 188 8.77 -15.76 12.45
N THR A 189 8.41 -16.82 13.16
CA THR A 189 8.17 -16.77 14.60
C THR A 189 9.46 -16.82 15.44
N THR A 190 10.59 -17.21 14.84
CA THR A 190 11.93 -17.06 15.43
C THR A 190 12.19 -15.59 15.71
N ASP A 191 12.55 -15.32 16.96
CA ASP A 191 12.87 -13.98 17.39
C ASP A 191 14.30 -13.59 17.02
N GLY A 192 14.59 -12.29 17.06
CA GLY A 192 15.94 -11.81 16.81
C GLY A 192 16.07 -10.31 17.05
N PRO A 193 17.28 -9.86 17.43
CA PRO A 193 17.51 -8.48 17.76
C PRO A 193 17.47 -7.57 16.52
N LEU A 194 17.17 -6.31 16.77
CA LEU A 194 17.39 -5.24 15.80
C LEU A 194 18.89 -5.09 15.50
N SER A 195 19.23 -4.71 14.28
CA SER A 195 20.60 -4.28 13.95
C SER A 195 20.87 -2.87 14.49
N ASP A 196 22.13 -2.43 14.53
CA ASP A 196 22.46 -1.04 14.86
C ASP A 196 21.76 -0.04 13.94
N HIS A 197 21.58 -0.42 12.67
CA HIS A 197 20.82 0.38 11.72
C HIS A 197 19.32 0.38 12.06
N GLY A 198 18.76 -0.79 12.40
CA GLY A 198 17.38 -0.92 12.87
C GLY A 198 17.08 -0.09 14.11
N LEU A 199 18.00 -0.04 15.08
CA LEU A 199 17.86 0.83 16.26
C LEU A 199 17.76 2.30 15.87
N ARG A 200 18.56 2.77 14.89
CA ARG A 200 18.46 4.15 14.38
C ARG A 200 17.16 4.39 13.62
N GLN A 201 16.67 3.41 12.86
CA GLN A 201 15.37 3.48 12.20
C GLN A 201 14.24 3.63 13.22
N VAL A 202 14.27 2.83 14.29
CA VAL A 202 13.28 2.86 15.37
C VAL A 202 13.26 4.22 16.07
N GLU A 203 14.41 4.79 16.42
CA GLU A 203 14.45 6.11 17.06
C GLU A 203 13.94 7.23 16.13
N ARG A 204 14.26 7.17 14.83
CA ARG A 204 13.69 8.10 13.84
C ARG A 204 12.18 7.95 13.71
N PHE A 205 11.70 6.70 13.63
CA PHE A 205 10.27 6.41 13.55
C PHE A 205 9.53 6.89 14.80
N ALA A 206 10.09 6.67 15.99
CA ALA A 206 9.52 7.15 17.24
C ALA A 206 9.37 8.68 17.28
N GLY A 207 10.19 9.42 16.54
CA GLY A 207 10.06 10.87 16.37
C GLY A 207 8.90 11.30 15.45
N SER A 208 8.37 10.40 14.63
CA SER A 208 7.18 10.65 13.80
C SER A 208 5.91 10.61 14.64
N HIS A 209 4.84 11.28 14.21
CA HIS A 209 3.56 11.25 14.92
C HIS A 209 2.44 10.90 13.96
N ASP A 210 1.81 9.74 14.18
CA ASP A 210 0.64 9.29 13.43
C ASP A 210 -0.68 9.62 14.14
N GLY A 211 -0.62 10.28 15.31
CA GLY A 211 -1.77 10.63 16.10
C GLY A 211 -2.36 9.48 16.93
N ALA A 212 -1.74 8.30 16.98
CA ALA A 212 -2.26 7.15 17.71
C ALA A 212 -2.55 7.47 19.18
N THR A 213 -3.64 6.89 19.70
CA THR A 213 -4.05 6.97 21.11
C THR A 213 -3.95 5.62 21.80
N ARG A 214 -3.89 4.53 21.03
CA ARG A 214 -3.72 3.17 21.54
C ARG A 214 -2.75 2.39 20.65
N ILE A 215 -1.85 1.65 21.28
CA ILE A 215 -0.80 0.87 20.60
C ILE A 215 -0.94 -0.61 20.93
N PHE A 216 -0.82 -1.45 19.90
CA PHE A 216 -0.62 -2.88 20.07
C PHE A 216 0.63 -3.34 19.33
N THR A 217 1.26 -4.41 19.81
CA THR A 217 2.46 -4.96 19.19
C THR A 217 2.40 -6.48 19.18
N SER A 218 2.99 -7.07 18.14
CA SER A 218 3.38 -8.47 18.15
C SER A 218 4.21 -8.80 19.40
N PRO A 219 4.11 -10.01 19.96
CA PRO A 219 4.92 -10.45 21.09
C PRO A 219 6.42 -10.64 20.77
N LEU A 220 6.82 -10.63 19.49
CA LEU A 220 8.22 -10.79 19.09
C LEU A 220 9.05 -9.52 19.41
N GLU A 221 10.24 -9.71 19.94
CA GLU A 221 11.16 -8.70 20.48
C GLU A 221 11.38 -7.53 19.51
N ARG A 222 11.67 -7.81 18.24
CA ARG A 222 11.90 -6.78 17.21
C ARG A 222 10.73 -5.81 17.04
N ALA A 223 9.49 -6.31 17.10
CA ALA A 223 8.29 -5.49 16.99
C ALA A 223 8.02 -4.75 18.31
N ARG A 224 8.16 -5.45 19.44
CA ARG A 224 8.08 -4.87 20.79
C ARG A 224 9.03 -3.69 20.95
N HIS A 225 10.30 -3.82 20.61
CA HIS A 225 11.29 -2.74 20.72
C HIS A 225 10.90 -1.52 19.88
N THR A 226 10.37 -1.76 18.67
CA THR A 226 9.87 -0.68 17.81
C THR A 226 8.67 0.03 18.47
N ALA A 227 7.71 -0.73 19.00
CA ALA A 227 6.52 -0.21 19.66
C ALA A 227 6.84 0.52 20.98
N GLU A 228 7.78 0.00 21.77
CA GLU A 228 8.21 0.57 23.05
C GLU A 228 8.90 1.92 22.87
N ALA A 229 9.74 2.06 21.83
CA ALA A 229 10.37 3.34 21.51
C ALA A 229 9.32 4.41 21.15
N TYR A 230 8.35 4.04 20.30
CA TYR A 230 7.23 4.91 19.96
C TYR A 230 6.36 5.24 21.20
N ALA A 231 5.97 4.22 21.97
CA ALA A 231 5.15 4.36 23.17
C ALA A 231 5.80 5.30 24.20
N ARG A 232 7.11 5.15 24.46
CA ARG A 232 7.88 6.03 25.33
C ARG A 232 7.85 7.48 24.86
N ARG A 233 8.04 7.71 23.55
CA ARG A 233 8.10 9.06 22.97
C ARG A 233 6.75 9.78 22.98
N HIS A 234 5.66 9.02 22.89
CA HIS A 234 4.27 9.52 22.87
C HIS A 234 3.51 9.35 24.19
N ARG A 235 4.16 8.85 25.25
CA ARG A 235 3.56 8.61 26.58
C ARG A 235 2.36 7.66 26.52
N LEU A 236 2.50 6.60 25.74
CA LEU A 236 1.51 5.54 25.57
C LEU A 236 2.04 4.23 26.16
N ILE A 237 1.17 3.22 26.21
CA ILE A 237 1.51 1.85 26.63
C ILE A 237 1.29 0.94 25.43
N ALA A 238 2.29 0.12 25.10
CA ALA A 238 2.17 -0.91 24.08
C ALA A 238 1.57 -2.19 24.67
N CYS A 239 0.42 -2.62 24.16
CA CYS A 239 -0.23 -3.88 24.57
C CYS A 239 0.17 -5.02 23.63
N LEU A 240 0.40 -6.22 24.16
CA LEU A 240 0.70 -7.37 23.31
C LEU A 240 -0.57 -7.87 22.60
N GLU A 241 -0.43 -8.18 21.31
CA GLU A 241 -1.46 -8.83 20.49
C GLU A 241 -0.84 -10.01 19.71
N PRO A 242 -1.10 -11.27 20.12
CA PRO A 242 -0.62 -12.45 19.41
C PRO A 242 -1.05 -12.52 17.94
N GLY A 243 -2.19 -11.95 17.58
CA GLY A 243 -2.66 -11.88 16.20
C GLY A 243 -1.74 -11.09 15.25
N LEU A 244 -0.79 -10.30 15.77
CA LEU A 244 0.17 -9.51 15.00
C LEU A 244 1.52 -10.20 14.73
N VAL A 245 1.69 -11.48 15.12
CA VAL A 245 2.93 -12.25 14.83
C VAL A 245 3.23 -12.36 13.34
N GLU A 246 4.50 -12.58 13.00
CA GLU A 246 4.92 -12.86 11.63
C GLU A 246 4.37 -14.20 11.14
N ILE A 247 4.39 -14.42 9.82
CA ILE A 247 4.16 -15.72 9.19
C ILE A 247 5.12 -16.74 9.81
N ASP A 248 4.58 -17.87 10.29
CA ASP A 248 5.39 -19.02 10.69
C ASP A 248 5.99 -19.67 9.44
N PHE A 249 7.32 -19.61 9.31
CA PHE A 249 8.02 -20.24 8.19
C PHE A 249 8.59 -21.62 8.55
N SER A 250 8.40 -22.08 9.79
CA SER A 250 8.78 -23.41 10.28
C SER A 250 10.18 -23.83 9.83
N ALA A 251 10.32 -24.91 9.05
CA ALA A 251 11.62 -25.45 8.64
C ALA A 251 12.46 -24.50 7.77
N TRP A 252 11.88 -23.43 7.23
CA TRP A 252 12.60 -22.43 6.45
C TRP A 252 13.23 -21.33 7.31
N GLU A 253 12.91 -21.26 8.60
CA GLU A 253 13.42 -20.21 9.47
C GLU A 253 14.94 -20.29 9.69
N GLY A 254 15.60 -19.14 9.69
CA GLY A 254 17.06 -19.00 9.78
C GLY A 254 17.80 -19.25 8.46
N LEU A 255 17.11 -19.71 7.42
CA LEU A 255 17.71 -19.96 6.10
C LEU A 255 17.60 -18.75 5.19
N THR A 256 18.57 -18.60 4.29
CA THR A 256 18.49 -17.68 3.16
C THR A 256 17.60 -18.28 2.06
N THR A 257 17.10 -17.44 1.15
CA THR A 257 16.34 -17.91 -0.02
C THR A 257 17.07 -19.02 -0.78
N SER A 258 18.38 -18.86 -1.02
CA SER A 258 19.17 -19.87 -1.74
C SER A 258 19.29 -21.19 -0.97
N GLU A 259 19.41 -21.15 0.36
CA GLU A 259 19.46 -22.37 1.19
C GLU A 259 18.11 -23.09 1.18
N ILE A 260 16.99 -22.35 1.19
CA ILE A 260 15.64 -22.90 1.09
C ILE A 260 15.43 -23.56 -0.27
N GLU A 261 15.75 -22.86 -1.37
CA GLU A 261 15.63 -23.37 -2.74
C GLU A 261 16.41 -24.68 -2.93
N GLN A 262 17.60 -24.79 -2.32
CA GLN A 262 18.42 -25.99 -2.42
C GLN A 262 17.92 -27.13 -1.52
N SER A 263 17.56 -26.84 -0.27
CA SER A 263 17.22 -27.86 0.73
C SER A 263 15.77 -28.35 0.65
N PHE A 264 14.88 -27.51 0.12
CA PHE A 264 13.44 -27.74 0.04
C PHE A 264 12.91 -27.51 -1.39
N ALA A 265 13.68 -27.90 -2.41
CA ALA A 265 13.40 -27.59 -3.82
C ALA A 265 11.97 -27.95 -4.29
N SER A 266 11.45 -29.12 -3.88
CA SER A 266 10.10 -29.55 -4.25
C SER A 266 9.01 -28.68 -3.60
N GLU A 267 9.19 -28.31 -2.32
CA GLU A 267 8.26 -27.43 -1.62
C GLU A 267 8.33 -26.01 -2.17
N TRP A 268 9.55 -25.50 -2.41
CA TRP A 268 9.79 -24.21 -3.02
C TRP A 268 9.11 -24.11 -4.38
N HIS A 269 9.32 -25.09 -5.25
CA HIS A 269 8.66 -25.19 -6.55
C HIS A 269 7.14 -25.21 -6.38
N SER A 270 6.60 -26.06 -5.51
CA SER A 270 5.15 -26.15 -5.28
C SER A 270 4.52 -24.84 -4.82
N VAL A 271 5.19 -24.13 -3.90
CA VAL A 271 4.72 -22.85 -3.37
C VAL A 271 4.83 -21.76 -4.42
N PHE A 272 6.00 -21.55 -5.01
CA PHE A 272 6.31 -20.34 -5.77
C PHE A 272 6.08 -20.47 -7.27
N GLU A 273 6.36 -21.63 -7.86
CA GLU A 273 6.23 -21.89 -9.31
C GLU A 273 4.91 -22.60 -9.64
N GLY A 274 4.54 -23.60 -8.82
CA GLY A 274 3.25 -24.28 -8.87
C GLY A 274 2.09 -23.43 -8.35
N ALA A 275 2.38 -22.24 -7.79
CA ALA A 275 1.39 -21.26 -7.38
C ALA A 275 0.32 -21.80 -6.41
N ALA A 276 0.72 -22.71 -5.52
CA ALA A 276 -0.14 -23.20 -4.45
C ALA A 276 0.17 -22.46 -3.14
N ASP A 277 -0.85 -21.95 -2.45
CA ASP A 277 -0.67 -21.34 -1.12
C ASP A 277 -0.59 -22.43 -0.03
N LEU A 278 0.57 -23.07 0.08
CA LEU A 278 0.83 -24.16 1.02
C LEU A 278 1.41 -23.66 2.35
N PRO A 279 1.40 -24.44 3.43
CA PRO A 279 2.18 -24.13 4.63
C PRO A 279 3.65 -23.87 4.29
N ARG A 280 4.24 -22.81 4.84
CA ARG A 280 5.67 -22.52 4.64
C ARG A 280 6.52 -23.45 5.52
N GLY A 281 7.62 -23.97 4.99
CA GLY A 281 8.45 -24.94 5.71
C GLY A 281 7.70 -26.20 6.16
N GLY A 282 6.74 -26.66 5.35
CA GLY A 282 5.94 -27.87 5.54
C GLY A 282 4.81 -27.77 6.57
N ALA A 283 5.04 -27.09 7.70
CA ALA A 283 4.10 -27.04 8.83
C ALA A 283 3.71 -25.62 9.29
N GLY A 284 4.29 -24.59 8.66
CA GLY A 284 4.07 -23.21 9.04
C GLY A 284 2.72 -22.65 8.56
N GLU A 285 2.63 -21.34 8.49
CA GLU A 285 1.40 -20.66 8.08
C GLU A 285 1.34 -20.51 6.55
N THR A 286 0.14 -20.54 5.97
CA THR A 286 -0.05 -20.12 4.58
C THR A 286 -0.11 -18.61 4.49
N PHE A 287 0.16 -18.03 3.31
CA PHE A 287 0.11 -16.58 3.15
C PHE A 287 -1.33 -16.04 3.31
N ALA A 288 -2.33 -16.74 2.76
CA ALA A 288 -3.73 -16.36 2.96
C ALA A 288 -4.17 -16.54 4.43
N GLY A 289 -3.61 -17.53 5.14
CA GLY A 289 -3.83 -17.76 6.56
C GLY A 289 -3.38 -16.56 7.40
N ALA A 290 -2.15 -16.09 7.16
CA ALA A 290 -1.60 -14.90 7.82
C ALA A 290 -2.44 -13.64 7.56
N GLY A 291 -2.90 -13.45 6.31
CA GLY A 291 -3.77 -12.33 5.95
C GLY A 291 -5.11 -12.38 6.69
N LEU A 292 -5.74 -13.56 6.80
CA LEU A 292 -6.98 -13.75 7.55
C LEU A 292 -6.79 -13.54 9.06
N ARG A 293 -5.67 -13.98 9.62
CA ARG A 293 -5.33 -13.76 11.03
C ARG A 293 -5.18 -12.28 11.35
N MET A 294 -4.42 -11.55 10.54
CA MET A 294 -4.25 -10.10 10.68
C MET A 294 -5.58 -9.35 10.57
N ASP A 295 -6.43 -9.72 9.60
CA ASP A 295 -7.76 -9.14 9.42
C ASP A 295 -8.65 -9.30 10.67
N ARG A 296 -8.68 -10.51 11.25
CA ARG A 296 -9.43 -10.80 12.48
C ARG A 296 -8.89 -10.04 13.69
N ALA A 297 -7.57 -9.93 13.83
CA ALA A 297 -6.93 -9.20 14.90
C ALA A 297 -7.30 -7.71 14.84
N ILE A 298 -7.10 -7.07 13.69
CA ILE A 298 -7.44 -5.66 13.45
C ILE A 298 -8.92 -5.39 13.72
N SER A 299 -9.81 -6.21 13.15
CA SER A 299 -11.26 -6.06 13.32
C SER A 299 -11.72 -6.24 14.77
N THR A 300 -11.03 -7.08 15.53
CA THR A 300 -11.33 -7.29 16.96
C THR A 300 -10.82 -6.13 17.81
N LEU A 301 -9.59 -5.68 17.56
CA LEU A 301 -9.00 -4.54 18.26
C LEU A 301 -9.81 -3.27 18.03
N ALA A 302 -10.19 -2.97 16.79
CA ALA A 302 -10.98 -1.79 16.48
C ALA A 302 -12.36 -1.79 17.16
N ARG A 303 -13.05 -2.94 17.16
CA ARG A 303 -14.34 -3.08 17.87
C ARG A 303 -14.21 -2.93 19.39
N SER A 304 -13.12 -3.42 19.97
CA SER A 304 -12.87 -3.35 21.41
C SER A 304 -12.31 -2.01 21.88
N ASN A 305 -11.94 -1.11 20.96
CA ASN A 305 -11.37 0.21 21.26
C ASN A 305 -12.10 1.30 20.46
N PRO A 306 -13.42 1.49 20.65
CA PRO A 306 -14.20 2.45 19.88
C PRO A 306 -13.71 3.88 20.13
N GLY A 307 -13.54 4.65 19.05
CA GLY A 307 -13.08 6.05 19.11
C GLY A 307 -11.56 6.21 19.27
N GLU A 308 -10.83 5.13 19.50
CA GLU A 308 -9.37 5.14 19.58
C GLU A 308 -8.75 5.12 18.18
N ARG A 309 -7.57 5.75 18.04
CA ARG A 309 -6.75 5.69 16.84
C ARG A 309 -5.64 4.68 17.07
N LEU A 310 -5.69 3.58 16.34
CA LEU A 310 -4.86 2.41 16.60
C LEU A 310 -3.58 2.44 15.75
N ALA A 311 -2.44 2.22 16.41
CA ALA A 311 -1.18 1.86 15.76
C ALA A 311 -0.76 0.45 16.18
N LEU A 312 -0.55 -0.42 15.20
CA LEU A 312 -0.24 -1.83 15.38
C LEU A 312 1.16 -2.12 14.84
N PHE A 313 2.04 -2.62 15.70
CA PHE A 313 3.43 -2.90 15.37
C PHE A 313 3.61 -4.40 15.11
N GLY A 314 4.13 -4.73 13.94
CA GLY A 314 4.23 -6.11 13.48
C GLY A 314 5.31 -6.28 12.42
N HIS A 315 5.02 -7.10 11.41
CA HIS A 315 6.04 -7.67 10.53
C HIS A 315 5.68 -7.55 9.06
N GLY A 316 6.71 -7.61 8.20
CA GLY A 316 6.58 -7.35 6.77
C GLY A 316 5.69 -8.38 6.07
N GLY A 317 5.89 -9.67 6.33
CA GLY A 317 5.14 -10.75 5.70
C GLY A 317 3.65 -10.68 6.05
N SER A 318 3.32 -10.43 7.31
CA SER A 318 1.94 -10.38 7.79
C SER A 318 1.20 -9.13 7.33
N ILE A 319 1.86 -7.96 7.29
CA ILE A 319 1.28 -6.73 6.69
C ILE A 319 1.06 -6.94 5.18
N TRP A 320 2.01 -7.60 4.51
CA TRP A 320 1.90 -7.93 3.08
C TRP A 320 0.73 -8.87 2.79
N ALA A 321 0.57 -9.92 3.60
CA ALA A 321 -0.54 -10.86 3.51
C ALA A 321 -1.90 -10.20 3.74
N LEU A 322 -1.98 -9.29 4.72
CA LEU A 322 -3.18 -8.47 4.93
C LEU A 322 -3.48 -7.60 3.70
N ALA A 323 -2.49 -6.86 3.18
CA ALA A 323 -2.71 -5.98 2.03
C ALA A 323 -3.17 -6.77 0.80
N ALA A 324 -2.59 -7.94 0.54
CA ALA A 324 -3.03 -8.83 -0.53
C ALA A 324 -4.48 -9.28 -0.33
N ARG A 325 -4.86 -9.64 0.92
CA ARG A 325 -6.24 -10.00 1.27
C ARG A 325 -7.22 -8.85 1.03
N VAL A 326 -6.88 -7.64 1.49
CA VAL A 326 -7.70 -6.43 1.31
C VAL A 326 -7.94 -6.14 -0.17
N LEU A 327 -6.91 -6.29 -1.00
CA LEU A 327 -7.00 -6.08 -2.44
C LEU A 327 -7.62 -7.25 -3.22
N GLY A 328 -7.95 -8.36 -2.55
CA GLY A 328 -8.51 -9.55 -3.21
C GLY A 328 -7.50 -10.28 -4.11
N LEU A 329 -6.20 -10.19 -3.81
CA LEU A 329 -5.13 -10.80 -4.59
C LEU A 329 -4.92 -12.26 -4.15
N PRO A 330 -5.27 -13.26 -4.96
CA PRO A 330 -4.94 -14.65 -4.69
C PRO A 330 -3.45 -14.87 -4.84
N TRP A 331 -2.95 -15.95 -4.26
CA TRP A 331 -1.64 -16.48 -4.60
C TRP A 331 -1.64 -16.96 -6.08
N PRO A 332 -0.64 -16.61 -6.92
CA PRO A 332 0.61 -15.93 -6.63
C PRO A 332 0.57 -14.42 -6.99
N ARG A 333 -0.60 -13.83 -7.31
CA ARG A 333 -0.76 -12.42 -7.69
C ARG A 333 -0.32 -11.42 -6.61
N TYR A 334 -0.18 -11.86 -5.35
CA TYR A 334 0.44 -11.07 -4.28
C TYR A 334 1.82 -10.51 -4.64
N ARG A 335 2.56 -11.16 -5.57
CA ARG A 335 3.87 -10.69 -6.07
C ARG A 335 3.82 -9.31 -6.72
N SER A 336 2.64 -8.84 -7.13
CA SER A 336 2.46 -7.48 -7.62
C SER A 336 2.49 -6.43 -6.50
N LEU A 337 2.46 -6.83 -5.23
CA LEU A 337 2.72 -5.96 -4.07
C LEU A 337 4.15 -6.12 -3.59
N GLY A 338 4.85 -5.01 -3.39
CA GLY A 338 6.19 -5.03 -2.80
C GLY A 338 6.17 -5.20 -1.30
N LEU A 339 7.01 -6.11 -0.78
CA LEU A 339 7.14 -6.34 0.66
C LEU A 339 7.35 -5.02 1.43
N PRO A 340 6.55 -4.74 2.48
CA PRO A 340 6.70 -3.53 3.28
C PRO A 340 8.10 -3.41 3.85
N THR A 341 8.77 -2.27 3.71
CA THR A 341 10.15 -2.02 4.16
C THR A 341 10.22 -1.83 5.68
N ASN A 342 11.39 -2.02 6.30
CA ASN A 342 11.53 -1.84 7.75
C ASN A 342 11.11 -0.43 8.18
N THR A 343 10.38 -0.31 9.30
CA THR A 343 9.75 0.94 9.78
C THR A 343 8.79 1.63 8.79
N SER A 344 8.36 0.93 7.74
CA SER A 344 7.31 1.44 6.87
C SER A 344 5.96 1.46 7.55
N LEU A 345 5.11 2.35 7.06
CA LEU A 345 3.74 2.53 7.50
C LEU A 345 2.77 2.11 6.38
N THR A 346 1.76 1.33 6.77
CA THR A 346 0.61 0.99 5.92
C THR A 346 -0.65 1.32 6.71
N ARG A 347 -1.67 1.86 6.06
CA ARG A 347 -2.96 2.12 6.71
C ARG A 347 -4.11 1.42 6.03
N VAL A 348 -5.02 0.92 6.85
CA VAL A 348 -6.31 0.40 6.39
C VAL A 348 -7.45 1.15 7.07
N GLN A 349 -8.51 1.41 6.32
CA GLN A 349 -9.76 1.96 6.82
C GLN A 349 -10.77 0.82 6.97
N LEU A 350 -11.45 0.77 8.12
CA LEU A 350 -12.54 -0.14 8.39
C LEU A 350 -13.85 0.45 7.88
N THR A 351 -14.58 -0.32 7.09
CA THR A 351 -15.89 0.03 6.54
C THR A 351 -16.91 -1.04 6.88
N SER A 352 -18.19 -0.79 6.59
CA SER A 352 -19.25 -1.80 6.72
C SER A 352 -19.04 -3.01 5.81
N ASP A 353 -18.33 -2.83 4.69
CA ASP A 353 -18.15 -3.85 3.65
C ASP A 353 -16.77 -4.54 3.72
N GLY A 354 -15.96 -4.21 4.73
CA GLY A 354 -14.61 -4.73 4.93
C GLY A 354 -13.56 -3.63 5.07
N MET A 355 -12.30 -3.97 4.85
CA MET A 355 -11.19 -3.01 4.91
C MET A 355 -10.90 -2.40 3.54
N ARG A 356 -10.42 -1.16 3.53
CA ARG A 356 -9.83 -0.50 2.37
C ARG A 356 -8.39 -0.10 2.68
N LEU A 357 -7.52 -0.27 1.71
CA LEU A 357 -6.13 0.17 1.79
C LEU A 357 -6.06 1.68 1.56
N VAL A 358 -5.64 2.42 2.58
CA VAL A 358 -5.53 3.89 2.52
C VAL A 358 -4.19 4.30 1.93
N ASP A 359 -3.13 3.73 2.45
CA ASP A 359 -1.76 3.90 1.99
C ASP A 359 -0.97 2.63 2.27
N TYR A 360 0.11 2.42 1.50
CA TYR A 360 0.88 1.17 1.54
C TYR A 360 2.37 1.43 1.47
N ASN A 361 3.09 0.78 2.38
CA ASN A 361 4.56 0.76 2.43
C ASN A 361 5.17 2.16 2.33
N LEU A 362 4.62 3.09 3.10
CA LEU A 362 5.12 4.44 3.20
C LEU A 362 6.48 4.41 3.90
N PRO A 363 7.58 4.83 3.25
CA PRO A 363 8.93 4.68 3.80
C PRO A 363 9.13 5.54 5.06
N LEU A 364 10.15 5.20 5.85
CA LEU A 364 10.61 6.07 6.94
C LEU A 364 11.01 7.44 6.39
N ARG A 365 10.69 8.50 7.14
CA ARG A 365 11.03 9.89 6.81
C ARG A 365 12.44 10.27 7.22
#